data_AF-A0ABD0R6N8-F1
#
_entry.id   AF-A0ABD0R6N8-F1
#
_cell.length_a   1.000
_cell.length_b   1.000
_cell.length_c   1.000
_cell.angle_alpha   90.00
_cell.angle_beta   90.00
_cell.angle_gamma   90.00
#
_symmetry.space_group_name_H-M   'P 1'
#
loop_
_entity.id
_entity.type
_entity.pdbx_description
1 polymer ?
#
loop_
_entity_poly.entity_id
_entity_poly.type
_entity_poly.pdbx_seq_one_letter_code
_entity_poly.pdbx_strand_id
1 'polypeptide(L)' 'IFIQEVEEAGNFFAIRAGDSDQYYLNGNYIIQWNGEYEAGGTKFYYDRTGNMENLTSAGPTTEPVMIQ' A
#
# COMPACT_ATOMS: atom_id res chain seq x y z
N ILE A 1 -6.36 -8.80 -3.92
CA ILE A 1 -6.04 -8.61 -2.47
C ILE A 1 -6.84 -7.40 -2.01
N PHE A 2 -7.47 -7.46 -0.84
CA PHE A 2 -8.16 -6.32 -0.22
C PHE A 2 -7.75 -6.22 1.24
N ILE A 3 -7.31 -5.03 1.66
CA ILE A 3 -6.90 -4.72 3.02
C ILE A 3 -7.55 -3.40 3.38
N GLN A 4 -8.13 -3.33 4.57
CA GLN A 4 -8.78 -2.12 5.06
C GLN A 4 -8.48 -2.00 6.54
N GLU A 5 -8.19 -0.79 6.98
CA GLU A 5 -8.24 -0.50 8.40
C GLU A 5 -9.69 -0.59 8.91
N VAL A 6 -9.82 -1.00 10.17
CA VAL A 6 -11.13 -1.13 10.84
C VAL A 6 -11.44 0.09 11.71
N GLU A 7 -10.42 0.84 12.10
CA GLU A 7 -10.48 2.07 12.89
C GLU A 7 -9.35 3.00 12.45
N GLU A 8 -9.52 4.31 12.63
CA GLU A 8 -8.48 5.29 12.30
C GLU A 8 -7.25 5.13 13.20
N ALA A 9 -6.07 5.19 12.58
CA ALA A 9 -4.81 5.16 13.31
C ALA A 9 -3.87 6.31 12.91
N GLY A 10 -2.75 6.46 13.62
CA GLY A 10 -1.70 7.44 13.29
C GLY A 10 -0.61 6.89 12.39
N ASN A 11 -0.71 5.63 11.98
CA ASN A 11 0.13 4.97 10.98
C ASN A 11 -0.56 4.97 9.62
N PHE A 12 0.21 4.72 8.58
CA PHE A 12 -0.27 4.71 7.20
C PHE A 12 0.31 3.50 6.48
N PHE A 13 -0.50 2.81 5.67
CA PHE A 13 -0.06 1.61 4.94
C PHE A 13 1.15 1.89 4.08
N ALA A 14 2.14 1.00 4.11
CA ALA A 14 3.26 1.02 3.16
C ALA A 14 3.31 -0.28 2.36
N ILE A 15 3.64 -0.17 1.06
CA ILE A 15 4.00 -1.33 0.25
C ILE A 15 5.48 -1.27 -0.04
N ARG A 16 6.19 -2.35 0.29
CA ARG A 16 7.63 -2.49 0.10
C ARG A 16 7.95 -3.77 -0.67
N ALA A 17 9.04 -3.77 -1.43
CA ALA A 17 9.59 -4.99 -2.01
C ALA A 17 9.86 -6.03 -0.93
N GLY A 18 9.59 -7.30 -1.22
CA GLY A 18 9.78 -8.39 -0.25
C GLY A 18 11.24 -8.63 0.15
N ASP A 19 12.19 -8.22 -0.69
CA ASP A 19 13.62 -8.54 -0.59
C ASP A 19 14.54 -7.29 -0.51
N SER A 20 13.97 -6.08 -0.51
CA SER A 20 14.74 -4.84 -0.46
C SER A 20 13.96 -3.69 0.20
N ASP A 21 14.65 -2.60 0.52
CA ASP A 21 14.03 -1.40 1.12
C ASP A 21 13.41 -0.45 0.09
N GLN A 22 13.08 -0.94 -1.09
CA GLN A 22 12.35 -0.18 -2.10
C GLN A 22 10.86 -0.13 -1.74
N TYR A 23 10.35 1.09 -1.55
CA TYR A 23 8.93 1.35 -1.32
C TYR A 23 8.21 1.70 -2.62
N TYR A 24 7.01 1.16 -2.79
CA TYR A 24 6.10 1.45 -3.90
C TYR A 24 4.95 2.38 -3.48
N LEU A 25 4.52 2.28 -2.21
CA LEU A 25 3.52 3.14 -1.59
C LEU A 25 4.00 3.51 -0.19
N ASN A 26 3.89 4.81 0.15
CA ASN A 26 4.37 5.40 1.41
C ASN A 26 5.80 4.96 1.76
N GLY A 27 6.26 5.22 2.99
CA GLY A 27 7.61 4.88 3.45
C GLY A 27 8.52 6.10 3.56
N ASN A 28 9.65 5.93 4.26
CA ASN A 28 10.57 7.02 4.59
C ASN A 28 9.89 8.25 5.22
N TYR A 29 8.84 8.01 6.02
CA TYR A 29 8.01 9.06 6.66
C TYR A 29 7.28 9.98 5.66
N ILE A 30 7.12 9.56 4.41
CA ILE A 30 6.37 10.27 3.38
C ILE A 30 5.06 9.53 3.13
N ILE A 31 3.96 10.28 3.15
CA ILE A 31 2.62 9.79 2.84
C ILE A 31 2.25 10.29 1.45
N GLN A 32 1.72 9.38 0.64
CA GLN A 32 1.29 9.63 -0.72
C GLN A 32 -0.20 9.97 -0.80
N TRP A 33 -0.61 10.49 -1.95
CA TRP A 33 -2.01 10.80 -2.26
C TRP A 33 -2.80 9.55 -2.64
N ASN A 34 -4.13 9.63 -2.64
CA ASN A 34 -4.97 8.56 -3.16
C ASN A 34 -4.63 8.33 -4.64
N GLY A 35 -4.52 7.08 -5.07
CA GLY A 35 -4.09 6.78 -6.43
C GLY A 35 -3.73 5.32 -6.69
N GLU A 36 -3.18 5.10 -7.87
CA GLU A 36 -2.68 3.80 -8.32
C GLU A 36 -1.17 3.70 -8.15
N TYR A 37 -0.71 2.58 -7.60
CA TYR A 37 0.69 2.28 -7.35
C TYR A 37 1.05 0.91 -7.92
N GLU A 38 2.12 0.83 -8.70
CA GLU A 38 2.62 -0.43 -9.22
C GLU A 38 3.50 -1.12 -8.19
N ALA A 39 3.14 -2.35 -7.81
CA ALA A 39 3.93 -3.16 -6.88
C ALA A 39 3.69 -4.65 -7.15
N GLY A 40 4.74 -5.46 -7.07
CA GLY A 40 4.64 -6.91 -7.20
C GLY A 40 4.06 -7.38 -8.54
N GLY A 41 4.24 -6.63 -9.63
CA GLY A 41 3.72 -6.95 -10.97
C GLY A 41 2.23 -6.67 -11.19
N THR A 42 1.57 -5.93 -10.29
CA THR A 42 0.16 -5.53 -10.41
C THR A 42 -0.05 -4.11 -9.89
N LYS A 43 -1.24 -3.57 -10.10
CA LYS A 43 -1.65 -2.27 -9.56
C LYS A 43 -2.33 -2.44 -8.21
N PHE A 44 -1.96 -1.58 -7.27
CA PHE A 44 -2.67 -1.36 -6.03
C PHE A 44 -3.36 0.00 -6.05
N TYR A 45 -4.66 0.00 -5.75
CA TYR A 45 -5.45 1.18 -5.50
C TYR A 45 -5.35 1.50 -4.01
N TYR A 46 -4.78 2.66 -3.72
CA TYR A 46 -4.69 3.20 -2.37
C TYR A 46 -5.68 4.36 -2.25
N ASP A 47 -6.59 4.23 -1.30
CA ASP A 47 -7.60 5.25 -1.04
C ASP A 47 -7.70 5.51 0.47
N ARG A 48 -7.82 6.78 0.80
CA ARG A 48 -7.80 7.28 2.17
C ARG A 48 -8.82 8.39 2.35
N THR A 49 -9.58 8.30 3.44
CA THR A 49 -10.47 9.36 3.92
C THR A 49 -10.10 9.65 5.38
N GLY A 50 -9.58 10.86 5.66
CA GLY A 50 -9.00 11.13 6.98
C GLY A 50 -7.77 10.23 7.20
N ASN A 51 -7.74 9.49 8.30
CA ASN A 51 -6.70 8.48 8.53
C ASN A 51 -7.17 7.04 8.27
N MET A 52 -8.41 6.83 7.81
CA MET A 52 -8.89 5.50 7.45
C MET A 52 -8.43 5.15 6.03
N GLU A 53 -7.70 4.04 5.90
CA GLU A 53 -7.09 3.61 4.64
C GLU A 53 -7.63 2.27 4.12
N ASN A 54 -7.59 2.11 2.79
CA ASN A 54 -7.77 0.82 2.14
C ASN A 54 -6.79 0.62 0.98
N LEU A 55 -6.50 -0.64 0.73
CA LEU A 55 -5.61 -1.10 -0.34
C LEU A 55 -6.28 -2.24 -1.11
N THR A 56 -6.48 -2.04 -2.40
CA THR A 56 -7.04 -3.07 -3.29
C THR A 56 -6.07 -3.39 -4.42
N SER A 57 -5.77 -4.66 -4.66
CA SER A 57 -4.98 -5.07 -5.82
C SER A 57 -5.87 -5.46 -7.00
N ALA A 58 -5.53 -4.98 -8.19
CA ALA A 58 -6.20 -5.29 -9.46
C ALA A 58 -6.03 -6.75 -9.90
N GLY A 59 -5.06 -7.48 -9.34
CA GLY A 59 -4.69 -8.83 -9.76
C GLY A 59 -3.80 -9.54 -8.74
N PRO A 60 -3.33 -10.76 -9.05
CA PRO A 60 -2.33 -11.43 -8.23
C PRO A 60 -0.98 -10.71 -8.33
N THR A 61 -0.17 -10.82 -7.29
CA THR A 61 1.24 -10.40 -7.35
C THR A 61 2.09 -11.51 -7.98
N THR A 62 3.04 -11.14 -8.83
CA THR A 62 4.04 -12.05 -9.43
C THR A 62 5.37 -12.03 -8.66
N GLU A 63 5.59 -10.99 -7.85
CA GLU A 63 6.74 -10.83 -6.97
C GLU A 63 6.26 -10.57 -5.54
N PRO A 64 7.02 -11.00 -4.51
CA PRO A 64 6.64 -10.77 -3.13
C PRO A 64 6.65 -9.28 -2.79
N VAL A 65 5.61 -8.84 -2.11
CA VAL A 65 5.53 -7.51 -1.50
C VAL A 65 5.21 -7.65 -0.01
N MET A 66 5.72 -6.73 0.79
CA MET A 66 5.34 -6.59 2.18
C MET A 66 4.40 -5.40 2.35
N ILE A 67 3.38 -5.60 3.18
CA ILE A 67 2.43 -4.58 3.58
C ILE A 67 2.66 -4.34 5.07
N GLN A 68 2.92 -3.08 5.42
CA GLN A 68 3.20 -2.63 6.78
C GLN A 68 2.23 -1.54 7.21
#